data_AF-A0A9P5UAW8-F1
#
_entry.id   AF-A0A9P5UAW8-F1
#
_cell.length_a   1.000
_cell.length_b   1.000
_cell.length_c   1.000
_cell.angle_alpha   90.00
_cell.angle_beta   90.00
_cell.angle_gamma   90.00
#
_symmetry.space_group_name_H-M   'P 1'
#
loop_
_entity.id
_entity.type
_entity.pdbx_description
1 polymer ?
#
loop_
_entity_poly.entity_id
_entity_poly.type
_entity_poly.pdbx_seq_one_letter_code
_entity_poly.pdbx_strand_id
1 'polypeptide(L)'
;MIIGAMESMGPPKVAQAAIRHLSSVIGDESHFEETRCETMLVRMMLCTAGGLPHSLLSKGVLRLLIKTLAYATRESYTEDPLTSTTMIWIVQNSCEALQVGMARTTGVAMCRQCLDFGILAPLLRADKWHTRLTPAHFPSVPYIHARLLVQTLATYTIYPCVLRAAAVAIEKVPTKLGANLDKAGPMKLAWKQFKDVVQARLQVPGAPVGPFEPLVCSNFFCPLTSPAEAEVMKKCAGCGDAL
;
A
#
# COMPACT_ATOMS: atom_id res chain seq x y z
N MET A 1 6.28 28.17 4.21
CA MET A 1 7.05 28.38 2.97
C MET A 1 6.83 27.28 1.92
N ILE A 2 6.87 25.98 2.27
CA ILE A 2 6.64 24.87 1.30
C ILE A 2 5.20 24.85 0.74
N ILE A 3 4.18 25.10 1.58
CA ILE A 3 2.76 25.08 1.17
C ILE A 3 2.48 26.14 0.08
N GLY A 4 2.99 27.36 0.23
CA GLY A 4 2.78 28.44 -0.76
C GLY A 4 3.44 28.20 -2.13
N ALA A 5 4.56 27.47 -2.16
CA ALA A 5 5.19 27.05 -3.43
C ALA A 5 4.43 25.90 -4.11
N MET A 6 3.77 25.04 -3.33
CA MET A 6 2.92 23.97 -3.86
C MET A 6 1.60 24.51 -4.42
N GLU A 7 1.06 25.56 -3.81
CA GLU A 7 -0.16 26.24 -4.25
C GLU A 7 0.04 26.97 -5.59
N SER A 8 1.22 27.57 -5.83
CA SER A 8 1.50 28.29 -7.09
C SER A 8 1.72 27.38 -8.30
N MET A 9 2.19 26.15 -8.10
CA MET A 9 2.40 25.16 -9.17
C MET A 9 1.13 24.36 -9.54
N GLY A 10 0.16 24.30 -8.63
CA GLY A 10 -1.06 23.49 -8.76
C GLY A 10 -0.84 22.02 -8.33
N PRO A 11 -1.83 21.39 -7.65
CA PRO A 11 -1.68 20.03 -7.10
C PRO A 11 -1.23 18.94 -8.09
N PRO A 12 -1.70 18.90 -9.35
CA PRO A 12 -1.28 17.86 -10.30
C PRO A 12 0.21 17.92 -10.66
N LYS A 13 0.79 19.13 -10.81
CA LYS A 13 2.21 19.29 -11.17
C LYS A 13 3.11 18.91 -10.00
N VAL A 14 2.72 19.31 -8.78
CA VAL A 14 3.43 18.95 -7.55
C VAL A 14 3.42 17.43 -7.34
N ALA A 15 2.27 16.78 -7.46
CA ALA A 15 2.15 15.33 -7.35
C ALA A 15 2.99 14.60 -8.40
N GLN A 16 3.00 15.11 -9.63
CA GLN A 16 3.80 14.54 -10.72
C GLN A 16 5.31 14.65 -10.44
N ALA A 17 5.77 15.78 -9.92
CA ALA A 17 7.16 15.98 -9.55
C ALA A 17 7.55 15.00 -8.43
N ALA A 18 6.80 14.96 -7.33
CA ALA A 18 7.06 14.06 -6.21
C ALA A 18 7.15 12.59 -6.64
N ILE A 19 6.25 12.14 -7.52
CA ILE A 19 6.27 10.77 -8.05
C ILE A 19 7.51 10.52 -8.93
N ARG A 20 7.92 11.49 -9.75
CA ARG A 20 9.12 11.37 -10.59
C ARG A 20 10.38 11.28 -9.73
N HIS A 21 10.53 12.18 -8.75
CA HIS A 21 11.69 12.21 -7.85
C HIS A 21 11.79 10.92 -7.03
N LEU A 22 10.69 10.50 -6.40
CA LEU A 22 10.68 9.24 -5.66
C LEU A 22 10.97 8.04 -6.59
N SER A 23 10.43 8.03 -7.82
CA SER A 23 10.71 6.96 -8.79
C SER A 23 12.15 6.91 -9.28
N SER A 24 12.85 8.04 -9.35
CA SER A 24 14.25 8.10 -9.79
C SER A 24 15.25 7.64 -8.74
N VAL A 25 14.88 7.70 -7.44
CA VAL A 25 15.77 7.31 -6.34
C VAL A 25 15.50 5.91 -5.80
N ILE A 26 14.27 5.39 -5.91
CA ILE A 26 13.96 4.05 -5.39
C ILE A 26 14.73 2.95 -6.12
N GLY A 27 15.41 2.11 -5.34
CA GLY A 27 16.08 0.92 -5.83
C GLY A 27 17.59 1.07 -5.90
N ASP A 28 18.09 2.27 -5.69
CA ASP A 28 19.52 2.59 -5.71
C ASP A 28 20.06 2.82 -4.30
N GLU A 29 21.05 2.02 -3.93
CA GLU A 29 21.64 2.01 -2.59
C GLU A 29 22.45 3.26 -2.31
N SER A 30 22.96 3.95 -3.34
CA SER A 30 23.62 5.24 -3.15
C SER A 30 22.64 6.37 -2.79
N HIS A 31 21.33 6.15 -2.93
CA HIS A 31 20.30 7.17 -2.75
C HIS A 31 19.34 6.89 -1.58
N PHE A 32 19.82 6.21 -0.52
CA PHE A 32 18.97 5.88 0.64
C PHE A 32 18.42 7.12 1.35
N GLU A 33 19.25 8.15 1.54
CA GLU A 33 18.82 9.38 2.20
C GLU A 33 17.84 10.17 1.35
N GLU A 34 18.03 10.28 0.02
CA GLU A 34 17.00 10.88 -0.83
C GLU A 34 15.71 10.05 -0.81
N THR A 35 15.80 8.72 -0.88
CA THR A 35 14.61 7.86 -0.80
C THR A 35 13.84 8.08 0.50
N ARG A 36 14.55 8.24 1.63
CA ARG A 36 13.94 8.58 2.92
C ARG A 36 13.22 9.93 2.87
N CYS A 37 13.91 10.97 2.40
CA CYS A 37 13.36 12.32 2.29
C CYS A 37 12.12 12.36 1.37
N GLU A 38 12.20 11.76 0.19
CA GLU A 38 11.10 11.72 -0.78
C GLU A 38 9.89 10.94 -0.24
N THR A 39 10.12 9.82 0.46
CA THR A 39 9.02 9.06 1.10
C THR A 39 8.35 9.87 2.21
N MET A 40 9.12 10.62 3.00
CA MET A 40 8.58 11.53 4.01
C MET A 40 7.78 12.67 3.37
N LEU A 41 8.27 13.27 2.29
CA LEU A 41 7.55 14.32 1.56
C LEU A 41 6.23 13.79 1.00
N VAL A 42 6.23 12.62 0.36
CA VAL A 42 4.99 11.98 -0.12
C VAL A 42 4.00 11.73 1.02
N ARG A 43 4.45 11.24 2.17
CA ARG A 43 3.60 11.09 3.37
C ARG A 43 3.00 12.43 3.78
N MET A 44 3.82 13.48 3.92
CA MET A 44 3.34 14.81 4.30
C MET A 44 2.31 15.34 3.31
N MET A 45 2.54 15.17 2.01
CA MET A 45 1.61 15.57 0.95
C MET A 45 0.27 14.80 1.05
N LEU A 46 0.29 13.50 1.35
CA LEU A 46 -0.93 12.71 1.59
C LEU A 46 -1.69 13.16 2.86
N CYS A 47 -0.99 13.78 3.81
CA CYS A 47 -1.60 14.36 5.02
C CYS A 47 -2.15 15.79 4.81
N THR A 48 -1.88 16.45 3.70
CA THR A 48 -2.38 17.83 3.43
C THR A 48 -3.88 17.87 3.14
N ALA A 49 -4.52 19.02 3.33
CA ALA A 49 -5.88 19.26 2.84
C ALA A 49 -5.87 19.60 1.34
N GLY A 50 -7.03 19.49 0.67
CA GLY A 50 -7.20 19.87 -0.74
C GLY A 50 -6.98 18.74 -1.76
N GLY A 51 -6.72 19.12 -3.02
CA GLY A 51 -6.66 18.19 -4.17
C GLY A 51 -5.37 17.38 -4.33
N LEU A 52 -4.36 17.62 -3.48
CA LEU A 52 -3.04 16.99 -3.62
C LEU A 52 -3.04 15.49 -3.30
N PRO A 53 -3.68 14.99 -2.21
CA PRO A 53 -3.78 13.55 -1.98
C PRO A 53 -4.43 12.83 -3.17
N HIS A 54 -5.52 13.39 -3.71
CA HIS A 54 -6.18 12.83 -4.90
C HIS A 54 -5.24 12.81 -6.12
N SER A 55 -4.49 13.89 -6.34
CA SER A 55 -3.51 14.00 -7.44
C SER A 55 -2.38 12.97 -7.32
N LEU A 56 -1.86 12.72 -6.12
CA LEU A 56 -0.84 11.70 -5.88
C LEU A 56 -1.38 10.29 -6.16
N LEU A 57 -2.60 10.01 -5.69
CA LEU A 57 -3.22 8.70 -5.80
C LEU A 57 -3.60 8.37 -7.25
N SER A 58 -4.20 9.32 -7.98
CA SER A 58 -4.51 9.18 -9.40
C SER A 58 -3.26 8.93 -10.26
N LYS A 59 -2.11 9.46 -9.86
CA LYS A 59 -0.82 9.26 -10.54
C LYS A 59 -0.05 8.01 -10.10
N GLY A 60 -0.63 7.15 -9.27
CA GLY A 60 -0.07 5.84 -8.95
C GLY A 60 0.96 5.82 -7.82
N VAL A 61 0.94 6.80 -6.91
CA VAL A 61 1.83 6.83 -5.73
C VAL A 61 1.76 5.54 -4.90
N LEU A 62 0.60 4.87 -4.91
CA LEU A 62 0.35 3.65 -4.13
C LEU A 62 1.31 2.52 -4.53
N ARG A 63 1.44 2.26 -5.84
CA ARG A 63 2.36 1.25 -6.37
C ARG A 63 3.80 1.61 -6.04
N LEU A 64 4.12 2.91 -6.08
CA LEU A 64 5.45 3.41 -5.78
C LEU A 64 5.81 3.17 -4.31
N LEU A 65 4.93 3.52 -3.37
CA LEU A 65 5.12 3.26 -1.93
C LEU A 65 5.30 1.77 -1.62
N ILE A 66 4.55 0.89 -2.30
CA ILE A 66 4.70 -0.56 -2.13
C ILE A 66 6.06 -1.03 -2.66
N LYS A 67 6.50 -0.49 -3.81
CA LYS A 67 7.83 -0.77 -4.36
C LYS A 67 8.92 -0.29 -3.40
N THR A 68 8.78 0.90 -2.82
CA THR A 68 9.70 1.43 -1.81
C THR A 68 9.77 0.54 -0.58
N LEU A 69 8.61 0.13 -0.05
CA LEU A 69 8.54 -0.77 1.10
C LEU A 69 9.19 -2.13 0.78
N ALA A 70 8.91 -2.68 -0.40
CA ALA A 70 9.52 -3.93 -0.85
C ALA A 70 11.02 -3.84 -1.04
N TYR A 71 11.53 -2.68 -1.44
CA TYR A 71 12.95 -2.40 -1.48
C TYR A 71 13.54 -2.35 -0.06
N ALA A 72 13.00 -1.54 0.84
CA ALA A 72 13.53 -1.35 2.20
C ALA A 72 13.46 -2.60 3.10
N THR A 73 12.67 -3.60 2.69
CA THR A 73 12.47 -4.85 3.44
C THR A 73 13.15 -6.05 2.79
N ARG A 74 14.02 -5.85 1.79
CA ARG A 74 14.81 -6.95 1.20
C ARG A 74 15.73 -7.60 2.24
N GLU A 75 15.97 -8.89 2.05
CA GLU A 75 16.81 -9.71 2.94
C GLU A 75 18.28 -9.30 2.89
N SER A 76 18.75 -8.73 1.78
CA SER A 76 20.13 -8.28 1.56
C SER A 76 20.59 -7.16 2.50
N TYR A 77 19.67 -6.47 3.18
CA TYR A 77 19.99 -5.41 4.13
C TYR A 77 20.20 -6.00 5.52
N THR A 78 21.47 -6.14 5.90
CA THR A 78 21.91 -6.64 7.21
C THR A 78 23.05 -5.78 7.78
N GLU A 79 22.83 -5.34 9.02
CA GLU A 79 23.82 -5.00 10.06
C GLU A 79 24.63 -3.70 10.01
N ASP A 80 24.66 -2.94 8.91
CA ASP A 80 25.19 -1.55 8.98
C ASP A 80 24.21 -0.65 9.76
N PRO A 81 24.63 -0.01 10.88
CA PRO A 81 23.73 0.77 11.74
C PRO A 81 23.07 1.97 11.04
N LEU A 82 23.81 2.65 10.15
CA LEU A 82 23.33 3.83 9.42
C LEU A 82 22.27 3.42 8.40
N THR A 83 22.61 2.47 7.50
CA THR A 83 21.69 1.91 6.51
C THR A 83 20.43 1.35 7.15
N SER A 84 20.57 0.63 8.27
CA SER A 84 19.44 0.09 9.01
C SER A 84 18.48 1.18 9.51
N THR A 85 19.02 2.30 10.00
CA THR A 85 18.22 3.43 10.49
C THR A 85 17.42 4.07 9.35
N THR A 86 18.04 4.31 8.21
CA THR A 86 17.38 4.89 7.03
C THR A 86 16.27 3.97 6.50
N MET A 87 16.50 2.66 6.46
CA MET A 87 15.49 1.66 6.08
C MET A 87 14.28 1.66 7.00
N ILE A 88 14.49 1.75 8.31
CA ILE A 88 13.42 1.82 9.31
C ILE A 88 12.52 3.03 9.02
N TRP A 89 13.13 4.20 8.79
CA TRP A 89 12.37 5.40 8.42
C TRP A 89 11.60 5.25 7.12
N ILE A 90 12.19 4.63 6.10
CA ILE A 90 11.51 4.35 4.83
C ILE A 90 10.30 3.43 5.05
N VAL A 91 10.47 2.36 5.84
CA VAL A 91 9.39 1.42 6.20
C VAL A 91 8.27 2.14 6.93
N GLN A 92 8.59 2.94 7.95
CA GLN A 92 7.61 3.71 8.73
C GLN A 92 6.84 4.69 7.86
N ASN A 93 7.55 5.55 7.12
CA ASN A 93 6.93 6.57 6.29
C ASN A 93 6.06 5.93 5.21
N SER A 94 6.49 4.81 4.62
CA SER A 94 5.69 4.07 3.65
C SER A 94 4.42 3.50 4.29
N CYS A 95 4.53 2.85 5.45
CA CYS A 95 3.35 2.29 6.14
C CYS A 95 2.35 3.37 6.54
N GLU A 96 2.83 4.50 7.05
CA GLU A 96 1.98 5.63 7.43
C GLU A 96 1.33 6.30 6.22
N ALA A 97 2.09 6.55 5.14
CA ALA A 97 1.56 7.08 3.89
C ALA A 97 0.45 6.19 3.32
N LEU A 98 0.66 4.86 3.32
CA LEU A 98 -0.33 3.89 2.86
C LEU A 98 -1.60 3.92 3.72
N GLN A 99 -1.47 3.94 5.04
CA GLN A 99 -2.62 4.03 5.95
C GLN A 99 -3.41 5.32 5.75
N VAL A 100 -2.72 6.46 5.66
CA VAL A 100 -3.35 7.78 5.44
C VAL A 100 -4.06 7.79 4.08
N GLY A 101 -3.41 7.30 3.02
CA GLY A 101 -4.00 7.21 1.69
C GLY A 101 -5.28 6.38 1.67
N MET A 102 -5.25 5.19 2.29
CA MET A 102 -6.42 4.30 2.40
C MET A 102 -7.54 4.90 3.26
N ALA A 103 -7.21 5.61 4.34
CA ALA A 103 -8.22 6.16 5.26
C ALA A 103 -8.92 7.42 4.73
N ARG A 104 -8.21 8.25 3.95
CA ARG A 104 -8.73 9.57 3.53
C ARG A 104 -9.48 9.60 2.21
N THR A 105 -9.46 8.50 1.44
CA THR A 105 -10.00 8.48 0.07
C THR A 105 -10.89 7.26 -0.17
N THR A 106 -11.04 6.80 -1.41
CA THR A 106 -11.77 5.58 -1.78
C THR A 106 -11.05 4.34 -1.23
N GLY A 107 -11.11 4.13 0.09
CA GLY A 107 -10.32 3.13 0.82
C GLY A 107 -10.51 1.72 0.28
N VAL A 108 -11.72 1.38 -0.18
CA VAL A 108 -12.01 0.08 -0.83
C VAL A 108 -11.11 -0.15 -2.05
N ALA A 109 -11.07 0.80 -2.99
CA ALA A 109 -10.28 0.67 -4.21
C ALA A 109 -8.78 0.60 -3.90
N MET A 110 -8.31 1.36 -2.91
CA MET A 110 -6.90 1.40 -2.54
C MET A 110 -6.44 0.17 -1.79
N CYS A 111 -7.24 -0.34 -0.85
CA CYS A 111 -6.94 -1.60 -0.17
C CYS A 111 -6.84 -2.73 -1.18
N ARG A 112 -7.79 -2.80 -2.13
CA ARG A 112 -7.73 -3.76 -3.23
C ARG A 112 -6.45 -3.60 -4.06
N GLN A 113 -6.16 -2.40 -4.56
CA GLN A 113 -4.96 -2.15 -5.36
C GLN A 113 -3.68 -2.49 -4.60
N CYS A 114 -3.60 -2.22 -3.29
CA CYS A 114 -2.44 -2.60 -2.49
C CYS A 114 -2.24 -4.12 -2.43
N LEU A 115 -3.33 -4.87 -2.27
CA LEU A 115 -3.29 -6.32 -2.29
C LEU A 115 -2.87 -6.84 -3.67
N ASP A 116 -3.41 -6.26 -4.75
CA ASP A 116 -3.05 -6.59 -6.13
C ASP A 116 -1.57 -6.28 -6.44
N PHE A 117 -1.04 -5.19 -5.88
CA PHE A 117 0.38 -4.81 -5.98
C PHE A 117 1.31 -5.59 -5.05
N GLY A 118 0.78 -6.48 -4.21
CA GLY A 118 1.58 -7.40 -3.39
C GLY A 118 2.11 -6.80 -2.08
N ILE A 119 1.34 -5.95 -1.41
CA ILE A 119 1.71 -5.31 -0.13
C ILE A 119 2.04 -6.31 1.00
N LEU A 120 1.50 -7.53 0.99
CA LEU A 120 1.62 -8.45 2.13
C LEU A 120 3.07 -8.89 2.37
N ALA A 121 3.78 -9.36 1.34
CA ALA A 121 5.16 -9.83 1.49
C ALA A 121 6.11 -8.77 2.10
N PRO A 122 6.15 -7.51 1.61
CA PRO A 122 7.03 -6.52 2.20
C PRO A 122 6.58 -6.08 3.61
N LEU A 123 5.29 -6.12 3.94
CA LEU A 123 4.85 -5.91 5.34
C LEU A 123 5.33 -7.01 6.28
N LEU A 124 5.26 -8.26 5.84
CA LEU A 124 5.74 -9.40 6.63
C LEU A 124 7.26 -9.33 6.85
N ARG A 125 8.02 -8.98 5.82
CA ARG A 125 9.49 -8.80 5.93
C ARG A 125 9.89 -7.64 6.84
N ALA A 126 9.03 -6.63 7.01
CA ALA A 126 9.29 -5.51 7.91
C ALA A 126 9.37 -5.93 9.39
N ASP A 127 8.89 -7.12 9.75
CA ASP A 127 8.93 -7.64 11.12
C ASP A 127 10.35 -7.72 11.68
N LYS A 128 11.38 -7.90 10.84
CA LYS A 128 12.79 -7.88 11.29
C LYS A 128 13.21 -6.55 11.93
N TRP A 129 12.48 -5.48 11.65
CA TRP A 129 12.73 -4.14 12.17
C TRP A 129 11.83 -3.77 13.36
N HIS A 130 10.93 -4.66 13.81
CA HIS A 130 9.83 -4.30 14.70
C HIS A 130 10.28 -3.59 15.98
N THR A 131 11.35 -4.05 16.65
CA THR A 131 11.87 -3.45 17.90
C THR A 131 12.30 -1.99 17.74
N ARG A 132 12.60 -1.55 16.52
CA ARG A 132 13.03 -0.19 16.19
C ARG A 132 11.95 0.63 15.49
N LEU A 133 10.81 0.02 15.16
CA LEU A 133 9.67 0.74 14.61
C LEU A 133 8.93 1.44 15.76
N THR A 134 8.50 2.68 15.51
CA THR A 134 7.65 3.42 16.45
C THR A 134 6.39 2.62 16.77
N PRO A 135 6.05 2.50 18.06
CA PRO A 135 4.82 1.83 18.43
C PRO A 135 3.59 2.51 17.84
N ALA A 136 2.53 1.77 17.57
CA ALA A 136 1.28 2.44 17.19
C ALA A 136 0.69 3.17 18.40
N HIS A 137 0.06 4.32 18.16
CA HIS A 137 -0.65 5.07 19.20
C HIS A 137 -1.83 4.31 19.86
N PHE A 138 -2.14 3.08 19.42
CA PHE A 138 -3.23 2.26 19.94
C PHE A 138 -2.67 1.11 20.78
N PRO A 139 -3.14 0.92 22.04
CA PRO A 139 -2.60 -0.07 22.97
C PRO A 139 -2.65 -1.53 22.49
N SER A 140 -3.57 -1.85 21.58
CA SER A 140 -3.84 -3.22 21.14
C SER A 140 -3.02 -3.69 19.93
N VAL A 141 -2.32 -2.80 19.22
CA VAL A 141 -1.46 -3.17 18.10
C VAL A 141 -0.13 -2.45 18.23
N PRO A 142 0.95 -3.16 18.60
CA PRO A 142 2.14 -2.48 19.07
C PRO A 142 2.90 -1.74 17.98
N TYR A 143 2.75 -2.01 16.67
CA TYR A 143 3.57 -1.36 15.63
C TYR A 143 2.82 -1.01 14.34
N ILE A 144 3.31 0.00 13.63
CA ILE A 144 2.65 0.60 12.45
C ILE A 144 2.38 -0.39 11.30
N HIS A 145 3.34 -1.26 11.01
CA HIS A 145 3.25 -2.26 9.94
C HIS A 145 2.21 -3.35 10.27
N ALA A 146 2.19 -3.82 11.54
CA ALA A 146 1.16 -4.73 12.03
C ALA A 146 -0.23 -4.07 11.99
N ARG A 147 -0.33 -2.79 12.36
CA ARG A 147 -1.57 -2.00 12.30
C ARG A 147 -2.13 -1.92 10.88
N LEU A 148 -1.28 -1.69 9.88
CA LEU A 148 -1.71 -1.62 8.48
C LEU A 148 -2.41 -2.92 8.07
N LEU A 149 -1.92 -4.06 8.55
CA LEU A 149 -2.50 -5.36 8.25
C LEU A 149 -3.85 -5.60 8.96
N VAL A 150 -3.90 -5.48 10.29
CA VAL A 150 -5.09 -5.89 11.07
C VAL A 150 -6.14 -4.79 11.26
N GLN A 151 -5.78 -3.52 11.24
CA GLN A 151 -6.74 -2.43 11.41
C GLN A 151 -7.13 -1.76 10.10
N THR A 152 -6.23 -1.68 9.13
CA THR A 152 -6.55 -1.07 7.84
C THR A 152 -7.03 -2.13 6.85
N LEU A 153 -6.17 -3.04 6.41
CA LEU A 153 -6.54 -4.02 5.37
C LEU A 153 -7.68 -4.93 5.83
N ALA A 154 -7.63 -5.48 7.05
CA ALA A 154 -8.68 -6.37 7.56
C ALA A 154 -10.05 -5.68 7.65
N THR A 155 -10.10 -4.40 8.01
CA THR A 155 -11.37 -3.65 8.09
C THR A 155 -12.07 -3.61 6.74
N TYR A 156 -11.31 -3.40 5.66
CA TYR A 156 -11.88 -3.34 4.31
C TYR A 156 -12.21 -4.70 3.70
N THR A 157 -11.87 -5.84 4.32
CA THR A 157 -12.31 -7.16 3.78
C THR A 157 -13.80 -7.44 3.99
N ILE A 158 -14.58 -6.50 4.54
CA ILE A 158 -16.05 -6.54 4.48
C ILE A 158 -16.55 -6.35 3.05
N TYR A 159 -15.77 -5.69 2.20
CA TYR A 159 -16.12 -5.45 0.81
C TYR A 159 -15.71 -6.66 -0.05
N PRO A 160 -16.62 -7.27 -0.83
CA PRO A 160 -16.34 -8.50 -1.58
C PRO A 160 -15.11 -8.43 -2.50
N CYS A 161 -14.89 -7.29 -3.15
CA CYS A 161 -13.75 -7.09 -4.06
C CYS A 161 -12.41 -7.07 -3.32
N VAL A 162 -12.37 -6.53 -2.09
CA VAL A 162 -11.17 -6.51 -1.23
C VAL A 162 -10.97 -7.88 -0.59
N LEU A 163 -12.04 -8.55 -0.15
CA LEU A 163 -11.96 -9.90 0.43
C LEU A 163 -11.34 -10.90 -0.55
N ARG A 164 -11.78 -10.90 -1.81
CA ARG A 164 -11.19 -11.75 -2.86
C ARG A 164 -9.73 -11.41 -3.13
N ALA A 165 -9.41 -10.13 -3.28
CA ALA A 165 -8.03 -9.69 -3.48
C ALA A 165 -7.13 -10.11 -2.29
N ALA A 166 -7.66 -10.06 -1.07
CA ALA A 166 -6.95 -10.51 0.12
C ALA A 166 -6.71 -12.02 0.10
N ALA A 167 -7.71 -12.83 -0.25
CA ALA A 167 -7.59 -14.28 -0.38
C ALA A 167 -6.48 -14.66 -1.39
N VAL A 168 -6.54 -14.08 -2.59
CA VAL A 168 -5.52 -14.29 -3.64
C VAL A 168 -4.15 -13.80 -3.20
N ALA A 169 -4.07 -12.65 -2.52
CA ALA A 169 -2.79 -12.12 -2.04
C ALA A 169 -2.19 -13.02 -0.94
N ILE A 170 -3.01 -13.60 -0.07
CA ILE A 170 -2.56 -14.54 0.98
C ILE A 170 -1.91 -15.77 0.35
N GLU A 171 -2.52 -16.36 -0.68
CA GLU A 171 -1.98 -17.52 -1.40
C GLU A 171 -0.64 -17.23 -2.07
N LYS A 172 -0.42 -15.98 -2.51
CA LYS A 172 0.83 -15.53 -3.14
C LYS A 172 1.95 -15.27 -2.14
N VAL A 173 1.68 -15.20 -0.83
CA VAL A 173 2.73 -15.02 0.18
C VAL A 173 3.55 -16.32 0.26
N PRO A 174 4.89 -16.26 0.06
CA PRO A 174 5.74 -17.45 0.19
C PRO A 174 5.57 -18.08 1.57
N THR A 175 5.32 -19.39 1.62
CA THR A 175 5.06 -20.12 2.87
C THR A 175 6.17 -19.92 3.90
N LYS A 176 7.44 -19.91 3.45
CA LYS A 176 8.61 -19.66 4.29
C LYS A 176 8.60 -18.27 4.94
N LEU A 177 8.07 -17.25 4.26
CA LEU A 177 8.01 -15.90 4.80
C LEU A 177 7.06 -15.80 5.99
N GLY A 178 5.91 -16.47 5.93
CA GLY A 178 4.98 -16.54 7.07
C GLY A 178 5.48 -17.43 8.21
N ALA A 179 6.22 -18.49 7.91
CA ALA A 179 6.76 -19.41 8.90
C ALA A 179 7.97 -18.84 9.67
N ASN A 180 8.75 -17.99 9.02
CA ASN A 180 9.99 -17.40 9.55
C ASN A 180 9.78 -16.04 10.24
N LEU A 181 8.52 -15.61 10.44
CA LEU A 181 8.23 -14.42 11.24
C LEU A 181 8.76 -14.61 12.66
N ASP A 182 9.25 -13.52 13.25
CA ASP A 182 9.80 -13.57 14.60
C ASP A 182 8.71 -14.07 15.56
N LYS A 183 9.04 -15.08 16.37
CA LYS A 183 8.11 -15.65 17.33
C LYS A 183 7.72 -14.63 18.41
N ALA A 184 8.63 -13.72 18.75
CA ALA A 184 8.39 -12.59 19.64
C ALA A 184 7.86 -11.34 18.90
N GLY A 185 7.89 -11.35 17.56
CA GLY A 185 7.47 -10.24 16.73
C GLY A 185 5.95 -10.04 16.67
N PRO A 186 5.49 -8.80 16.52
CA PRO A 186 4.07 -8.45 16.43
C PRO A 186 3.42 -9.00 15.15
N MET A 187 4.19 -9.17 14.07
CA MET A 187 3.64 -9.49 12.77
C MET A 187 3.15 -10.92 12.70
N LYS A 188 3.73 -11.84 13.49
CA LYS A 188 3.26 -13.23 13.53
C LYS A 188 1.81 -13.34 13.98
N LEU A 189 1.45 -12.64 15.07
CA LEU A 189 0.09 -12.58 15.58
C LEU A 189 -0.83 -11.83 14.60
N ALA A 190 -0.37 -10.68 14.09
CA ALA A 190 -1.13 -9.88 13.13
C ALA A 190 -1.44 -10.65 11.84
N TRP A 191 -0.47 -11.42 11.33
CA TRP A 191 -0.62 -12.26 10.15
C TRP A 191 -1.61 -13.39 10.38
N LYS A 192 -1.52 -14.06 11.52
CA LYS A 192 -2.50 -15.08 11.91
C LYS A 192 -3.91 -14.48 11.96
N GLN A 193 -4.09 -13.38 12.69
CA GLN A 193 -5.38 -12.71 12.82
C GLN A 193 -5.95 -12.27 11.47
N PHE A 194 -5.12 -11.71 10.58
CA PHE A 194 -5.57 -11.30 9.26
C PHE A 194 -6.08 -12.48 8.43
N LYS A 195 -5.35 -13.60 8.42
CA LYS A 195 -5.78 -14.83 7.74
C LYS A 195 -7.08 -15.37 8.32
N ASP A 196 -7.19 -15.43 9.65
CA ASP A 196 -8.37 -15.93 10.35
C ASP A 196 -9.60 -15.08 9.99
N VAL A 197 -9.47 -13.75 9.94
CA VAL A 197 -10.54 -12.83 9.52
C VAL A 197 -10.95 -13.06 8.06
N VAL A 198 -9.98 -13.19 7.14
CA VAL A 198 -10.28 -13.42 5.72
C VAL A 198 -10.97 -14.77 5.53
N GLN A 199 -10.46 -15.82 6.16
CA GLN A 199 -11.05 -17.15 6.09
C GLN A 199 -12.46 -17.17 6.66
N ALA A 200 -12.68 -16.60 7.85
CA ALA A 200 -14.00 -16.53 8.46
C ALA A 200 -15.02 -15.81 7.57
N ARG A 201 -14.62 -14.71 6.92
CA ARG A 201 -15.49 -13.95 6.00
C ARG A 201 -15.80 -14.70 4.71
N LEU A 202 -14.90 -15.53 4.21
CA LEU A 202 -15.15 -16.38 3.03
C LEU A 202 -16.16 -17.50 3.29
N GLN A 203 -16.34 -17.91 4.55
CA GLN A 203 -17.31 -18.95 4.93
C GLN A 203 -18.74 -18.43 5.13
N VAL A 204 -18.95 -17.10 5.08
CA VAL A 204 -20.27 -16.50 5.27
C VAL A 204 -21.14 -16.74 4.01
N PRO A 205 -22.41 -17.18 4.14
CA PRO A 205 -23.32 -17.32 3.00
C PRO A 205 -23.46 -16.01 2.21
N GLY A 206 -23.33 -16.07 0.88
CA GLY A 206 -23.28 -14.88 0.03
C GLY A 206 -21.89 -14.25 -0.10
N ALA A 207 -20.86 -14.84 0.53
CA ALA A 207 -19.47 -14.55 0.19
C ALA A 207 -19.27 -14.78 -1.32
N PRO A 208 -18.47 -13.94 -1.98
CA PRO A 208 -18.31 -14.04 -3.41
C PRO A 208 -17.62 -15.34 -3.82
N VAL A 209 -18.35 -16.19 -4.56
CA VAL A 209 -17.87 -17.47 -5.11
C VAL A 209 -17.63 -17.29 -6.61
N GLY A 210 -16.43 -17.60 -7.10
CA GLY A 210 -16.12 -17.65 -8.54
C GLY A 210 -15.09 -16.63 -9.04
N PRO A 211 -14.56 -16.81 -10.27
CA PRO A 211 -13.70 -15.84 -10.93
C PRO A 211 -14.46 -14.53 -11.19
N PHE A 212 -13.72 -13.42 -11.26
CA PHE A 212 -14.29 -12.08 -11.49
C PHE A 212 -15.25 -12.05 -12.68
N GLU A 213 -16.44 -11.47 -12.50
CA GLU A 213 -17.02 -10.69 -13.58
C GLU A 213 -16.06 -9.54 -13.89
N PRO A 214 -15.78 -9.25 -15.17
CA PRO A 214 -14.88 -8.17 -15.55
C PRO A 214 -15.27 -6.87 -14.84
N LEU A 215 -14.27 -6.17 -14.31
CA LEU A 215 -14.50 -4.88 -13.68
C LEU A 215 -15.03 -3.90 -14.72
N VAL A 216 -16.31 -3.58 -14.59
CA VAL A 216 -16.89 -2.42 -15.25
C VAL A 216 -16.23 -1.17 -14.66
N CYS A 217 -15.69 -0.30 -15.52
CA CYS A 217 -15.07 0.93 -15.07
C CYS A 217 -16.10 1.80 -14.31
N SER A 218 -15.71 2.38 -13.18
CA SER A 218 -16.59 3.24 -12.39
C SER A 218 -16.82 4.64 -13.00
N ASN A 219 -16.15 4.96 -14.11
CA ASN A 219 -16.42 6.17 -14.87
C ASN A 219 -17.61 5.93 -15.79
N PHE A 220 -18.71 6.67 -15.59
CA PHE A 220 -19.94 6.57 -16.39
C PHE A 220 -19.70 6.84 -17.88
N PHE A 221 -18.66 7.61 -18.20
CA PHE A 221 -18.25 7.92 -19.58
C PHE A 221 -17.18 6.97 -20.13
N CYS A 222 -16.81 5.92 -19.39
CA CYS A 222 -15.88 4.93 -19.92
C CYS A 222 -16.56 4.14 -21.04
N PRO A 223 -15.96 4.02 -22.23
CA PRO A 223 -16.53 3.19 -23.29
C PRO A 223 -16.49 1.67 -22.96
N LEU A 224 -15.95 1.27 -21.80
CA LEU A 224 -15.87 -0.12 -21.33
C LEU A 224 -16.96 -0.44 -20.29
N THR A 225 -18.12 0.21 -20.37
CA THR A 225 -19.23 0.00 -19.43
C THR A 225 -19.99 -1.30 -19.66
N SER A 226 -19.81 -1.98 -20.81
CA SER A 226 -20.47 -3.26 -21.07
C SER A 226 -19.58 -4.47 -20.72
N PRO A 227 -20.13 -5.51 -20.08
CA PRO A 227 -19.39 -6.75 -19.79
C PRO A 227 -18.81 -7.44 -21.03
N ALA A 228 -19.46 -7.29 -22.19
CA ALA A 228 -19.03 -7.88 -23.46
C ALA A 228 -17.75 -7.24 -24.01
N GLU A 229 -17.54 -5.94 -23.80
CA GLU A 229 -16.34 -5.23 -24.27
C GLU A 229 -15.14 -5.47 -23.34
N ALA A 230 -15.39 -5.82 -22.08
CA ALA A 230 -14.36 -6.11 -21.09
C ALA A 230 -13.68 -7.48 -21.30
N GLU A 231 -14.32 -8.44 -21.97
CA GLU A 231 -13.70 -9.73 -22.35
C GLU A 231 -12.60 -9.57 -23.40
N VAL A 232 -12.72 -8.57 -24.28
CA VAL A 232 -11.78 -8.33 -25.38
C VAL A 232 -10.48 -7.66 -24.88
N MET A 233 -10.55 -6.86 -23.81
CA MET A 233 -9.39 -6.17 -23.24
C MET A 233 -8.94 -6.77 -21.90
N LYS A 234 -7.92 -7.64 -21.97
CA LYS A 234 -7.27 -8.24 -20.78
C LYS A 234 -6.64 -7.22 -19.80
N LYS A 235 -6.56 -5.93 -20.15
CA LYS A 235 -6.05 -4.82 -19.32
C LYS A 235 -6.82 -3.53 -19.59
N CYS A 236 -7.30 -2.86 -18.54
CA CYS A 236 -7.82 -1.49 -18.61
C CYS A 236 -6.68 -0.51 -18.92
N ALA A 237 -6.80 0.29 -19.97
CA ALA A 237 -5.82 1.30 -20.37
C ALA A 237 -5.95 2.64 -19.59
N GLY A 238 -6.93 2.75 -18.69
CA GLY A 238 -7.35 4.02 -18.08
C GLY A 238 -8.37 4.75 -18.97
N CYS A 239 -9.24 5.56 -18.37
CA CYS A 239 -10.11 6.45 -19.14
C CYS A 239 -9.23 7.54 -19.76
N GLY A 240 -9.07 7.48 -21.08
CA GLY A 240 -8.16 8.32 -21.86
C GLY A 240 -8.42 9.83 -21.81
N ASP A 241 -9.52 10.27 -21.16
CA ASP A 241 -9.92 11.69 -21.10
C ASP A 241 -9.95 12.27 -19.67
N ALA A 242 -9.28 11.61 -18.72
CA ALA A 242 -8.85 12.26 -17.48
C ALA A 242 -7.35 12.56 -17.57
N LEU A 243 -6.97 13.44 -18.51
CA LEU A 243 -5.66 14.07 -18.59
C LEU A 243 -5.78 15.58 -18.40
#